data_AF-B7QNB0-F1
#
_entry.id   AF-B7QNB0-F1
#
_cell.length_a   1.000
_cell.length_b   1.000
_cell.length_c   1.000
_cell.angle_alpha   90.00
_cell.angle_beta   90.00
_cell.angle_gamma   90.00
#
_symmetry.space_group_name_H-M   'P 1'
#
loop_
_entity.id
_entity.type
_entity.pdbx_description
1 polymer ?
#
loop_
_entity_poly.entity_id
_entity_poly.type
_entity_poly.pdbx_seq_one_letter_code
_entity_poly.pdbx_strand_id
1 'polypeptide(L)' 'MVELTGGGPEGPIEHGFNNWVFIVPAIITVTLISFFTYKLVQSLRDKEKRKEEKKKQKQQKKKSK' A
#
# COMPACT_ATOMS: atom_id res chain seq x y z
N MET A 1 -10.78 47.82 -37.27
CA MET A 1 -9.83 47.60 -36.17
C MET A 1 -10.62 46.86 -35.11
N VAL A 2 -10.52 45.53 -35.08
CA VAL A 2 -11.29 44.71 -34.12
C VAL A 2 -10.53 44.78 -32.81
N GLU A 3 -11.13 45.41 -31.80
CA GLU A 3 -10.56 45.48 -30.46
C GLU A 3 -10.44 44.07 -29.89
N LEU A 4 -9.19 43.63 -29.71
CA LEU A 4 -8.82 42.41 -29.00
C LEU A 4 -8.90 42.63 -27.48
N THR A 5 -10.04 43.11 -26.97
CA THR A 5 -10.29 43.24 -25.52
C THR A 5 -10.86 41.93 -24.98
N GLY A 6 -10.07 40.86 -25.12
CA GLY A 6 -10.40 39.53 -24.60
C GLY A 6 -9.21 38.86 -23.90
N GLY A 7 -8.20 39.63 -23.50
CA GLY A 7 -7.04 39.15 -22.75
C GLY A 7 -7.33 38.94 -21.27
N GLY A 8 -8.32 38.11 -20.94
CA GLY A 8 -8.55 37.58 -19.60
C GLY A 8 -8.09 36.13 -19.53
N PRO A 9 -7.42 35.68 -18.45
CA PRO A 9 -6.84 34.33 -18.33
C PRO A 9 -7.91 33.30 -17.98
N GLU A 10 -8.92 33.15 -18.84
CA GLU A 10 -10.07 32.29 -18.57
C GLU A 10 -10.32 31.40 -19.78
N GLY A 11 -9.33 30.56 -20.09
CA GLY A 11 -9.52 29.45 -21.00
C GLY A 11 -10.45 28.39 -20.37
N PRO A 12 -11.38 27.77 -21.12
CA PRO A 12 -12.29 26.73 -20.61
C PRO A 12 -11.62 25.44 -20.09
N ILE A 13 -10.28 25.42 -20.04
CA ILE A 13 -9.43 24.27 -19.67
C ILE A 13 -8.61 24.59 -18.39
N GLU A 14 -8.83 25.72 -17.72
CA GLU A 14 -8.15 26.08 -16.47
C GLU A 14 -8.90 25.66 -15.19
N HIS A 15 -9.80 24.68 -15.28
CA HIS A 15 -10.22 23.93 -14.10
C HIS A 15 -9.08 23.00 -13.68
N GLY A 16 -8.11 23.54 -12.94
CA GLY A 16 -7.08 22.74 -12.27
C GLY A 16 -7.74 21.62 -11.48
N PHE A 17 -7.49 20.37 -11.86
CA PHE A 17 -8.05 19.22 -11.18
C PHE A 17 -7.69 19.28 -9.70
N ASN A 18 -8.68 19.13 -8.83
CA ASN A 18 -8.42 19.11 -7.40
C ASN A 18 -7.50 17.92 -7.08
N ASN A 19 -6.32 18.21 -6.51
CA ASN A 19 -5.33 17.21 -6.12
C ASN A 19 -5.91 16.07 -5.27
N TRP A 20 -7.01 16.33 -4.57
CA TRP A 20 -7.79 15.31 -3.84
C TRP A 20 -8.15 14.08 -4.68
N VAL A 21 -8.42 14.26 -5.97
CA VAL A 21 -8.77 13.17 -6.89
C VAL A 21 -7.63 12.16 -7.06
N PHE A 22 -6.37 12.60 -6.90
CA PHE A 22 -5.20 11.73 -6.95
C PHE A 22 -4.76 11.24 -5.57
N ILE A 23 -4.91 12.09 -4.54
CA ILE A 23 -4.49 11.77 -3.17
C ILE A 23 -5.35 10.65 -2.57
N VAL A 24 -6.67 10.68 -2.75
CA VAL A 24 -7.56 9.68 -2.14
C VAL A 24 -7.29 8.26 -2.66
N PRO A 25 -7.26 8.01 -3.98
CA PRO A 25 -6.92 6.68 -4.49
C PRO A 25 -5.50 6.23 -4.12
N ALA A 26 -4.54 7.15 -4.04
CA ALA A 26 -3.18 6.85 -3.63
C ALA A 26 -3.13 6.34 -2.18
N ILE A 27 -3.82 7.01 -1.25
CA ILE A 27 -3.88 6.59 0.17
C ILE A 27 -4.51 5.20 0.28
N ILE A 28 -5.63 4.96 -0.43
CA ILE A 28 -6.31 3.66 -0.43
C ILE A 28 -5.36 2.57 -0.93
N THR A 29 -4.67 2.83 -2.04
CA THR A 29 -3.76 1.87 -2.66
C THR A 29 -2.57 1.55 -1.74
N VAL A 30 -1.93 2.57 -1.16
CA VAL A 30 -0.81 2.39 -0.22
C VAL A 30 -1.26 1.64 1.04
N THR A 31 -2.45 1.93 1.55
CA THR A 31 -3.02 1.24 2.72
C THR A 31 -3.26 -0.24 2.42
N LEU A 32 -3.85 -0.56 1.26
CA LEU A 32 -4.08 -1.94 0.85
C LEU A 32 -2.75 -2.68 0.67
N ILE A 33 -1.80 -2.11 -0.07
CA ILE A 33 -0.46 -2.72 -0.27
C ILE A 33 0.22 -2.96 1.08
N SER A 34 0.19 -2.00 1.99
CA SER A 34 0.79 -2.12 3.32
C SER A 34 0.11 -3.23 4.13
N PHE A 35 -1.22 -3.29 4.11
CA PHE A 35 -1.99 -4.32 4.80
C PHE A 35 -1.72 -5.72 4.25
N PHE A 36 -1.71 -5.88 2.92
CA PHE A 36 -1.41 -7.15 2.29
C PHE A 36 0.05 -7.56 2.51
N THR A 37 1.01 -6.65 2.39
CA THR A 37 2.42 -6.94 2.64
C THR A 37 2.63 -7.35 4.10
N TYR A 38 2.05 -6.61 5.05
CA TYR A 38 2.10 -6.97 6.47
C TYR A 38 1.48 -8.34 6.74
N LYS A 39 0.29 -8.60 6.20
CA LYS A 39 -0.41 -9.89 6.37
C LYS A 39 0.33 -11.05 5.70
N LEU A 40 0.96 -10.83 4.54
CA LEU A 40 1.78 -11.84 3.85
C LEU A 40 3.04 -12.16 4.63
N VAL A 41 3.75 -11.14 5.12
CA VAL A 41 4.93 -11.31 5.97
C VAL A 41 4.55 -12.02 7.27
N GLN A 42 3.45 -11.63 7.91
CA GLN A 42 2.94 -12.30 9.11
C GLN A 42 2.60 -13.77 8.82
N SER A 43 1.88 -14.05 7.72
CA SER A 43 1.53 -15.41 7.31
C SER A 43 2.77 -16.29 7.03
N LEU A 44 3.83 -15.72 6.45
CA LEU A 44 5.10 -16.43 6.26
C LEU A 44 5.78 -16.70 7.61
N ARG A 45 5.84 -15.70 8.49
CA ARG A 45 6.44 -15.82 9.83
C ARG A 45 5.74 -16.87 10.69
N ASP A 46 4.41 -16.94 10.64
CA ASP A 46 3.62 -17.96 11.34
C ASP A 46 3.89 -19.37 10.82
N LYS A 47 4.09 -19.53 9.51
CA LYS A 47 4.46 -20.82 8.90
C LYS A 47 5.86 -21.28 9.32
N GLU A 48 6.83 -20.37 9.40
CA GLU A 48 8.18 -20.71 9.84
C GLU A 48 8.23 -21.07 11.32
N LYS A 49 7.58 -20.29 12.19
CA LYS A 49 7.50 -20.60 13.63
C LYS A 49 6.92 -21.98 13.89
N ARG A 50 5.83 -22.35 13.21
CA ARG A 50 5.22 -23.68 13.35
C ARG A 50 6.15 -24.82 12.91
N LYS A 51 7.03 -24.60 11.93
CA LYS A 51 8.02 -25.61 11.52
C LYS A 51 9.16 -25.72 12.53
N GLU A 52 9.61 -24.60 13.08
CA GLU A 52 10.67 -24.56 14.07
C GLU A 52 10.24 -25.21 15.40
N GLU A 53 9.03 -24.91 15.88
CA GLU A 53 8.48 -25.53 17.09
C GLU A 53 8.35 -27.05 16.94
N LYS A 54 7.91 -27.53 15.77
CA LYS A 54 7.86 -28.98 15.47
C LYS A 54 9.25 -29.63 15.48
N LYS A 55 10.29 -28.93 15.01
CA LYS A 55 11.68 -29.43 15.05
C LYS A 55 12.24 -29.43 16.47
N LYS A 56 12.00 -28.36 17.24
CA LYS A 56 12.44 -28.24 18.64
C LYS A 56 11.81 -29.32 19.53
N GLN A 57 10.52 -29.59 19.38
CA GLN A 57 9.85 -30.69 20.12
C GLN A 57 10.42 -32.07 19.76
N LYS A 58 10.74 -32.32 18.48
CA LYS A 58 11.38 -33.57 18.06
C LYS A 58 12.81 -33.73 18.61
N GLN A 59 13.58 -32.64 18.71
CA GLN A 59 14.92 -32.67 19.29
C GLN A 59 14.90 -32.82 20.81
N GLN A 60 13.99 -32.15 21.52
CA GLN A 60 13.86 -32.31 22.98
C GLN A 60 13.45 -33.73 23.35
N LYS A 61 12.50 -34.35 22.63
CA LYS A 61 12.13 -35.75 22.85
C LYS A 61 13.26 -36.75 22.57
N LYS A 62 14.22 -36.40 21.69
CA LYS A 62 15.42 -37.20 21.42
C LYS A 62 16.56 -36.96 22.41
N LYS A 63 16.61 -35.80 23.07
CA LYS A 63 17.61 -35.50 24.12
C LYS A 63 17.19 -36.00 25.50
N SER A 64 15.89 -36.17 25.74
CA SER A 64 15.33 -36.66 27.00
C SER A 64 15.14 -38.18 27.06
N LYS A 65 15.55 -38.91 26.02
CA LYS A 65 15.54 -40.37 25.94
C LYS A 65 16.97 -40.85 25.74
#